data_AF-A0A828PWC0-F1
#
_entry.id   AF-A0A828PWC0-F1
#
_cell.length_a   1.000
_cell.length_b   1.000
_cell.length_c   1.000
_cell.angle_alpha   90.00
_cell.angle_beta   90.00
_cell.angle_gamma   90.00
#
_symmetry.space_group_name_H-M   'P 1'
#
loop_
_entity.id
_entity.type
_entity.pdbx_description
1 polymer ?
#
loop_
_entity_poly.entity_id
_entity_poly.type
_entity_poly.pdbx_seq_one_letter_code
_entity_poly.pdbx_strand_id
1 'polypeptide(L)'
;MIAYRCHGKANQRFEFVNSQIKVNGQCLDVGGERQNDGAKVITYRCHGGENQQWFRDGQQIRSSMSGKCLDIGKQGNKLAIYQCDGSRGQQFFY
;
A
#
# COMPACT_ATOMS: atom_id res chain seq x y z
N MET A 1 -1.84 6.48 -5.81
CA MET A 1 -0.42 6.29 -6.16
C MET A 1 -0.30 5.38 -7.38
N ILE A 2 0.80 5.45 -8.16
CA ILE A 2 1.02 4.57 -9.31
C ILE A 2 2.37 3.82 -9.21
N ALA A 3 2.42 2.63 -9.79
CA ALA A 3 3.65 1.92 -10.12
C ALA A 3 4.31 2.58 -11.34
N TYR A 4 5.61 2.83 -11.24
CA TYR A 4 6.42 3.45 -12.29
C TYR A 4 7.85 2.92 -12.21
N ARG A 5 8.63 3.04 -13.29
CA ARG A 5 10.01 2.54 -13.33
C ARG A 5 10.82 3.06 -12.14
N CYS A 6 11.61 2.17 -11.54
CA CYS A 6 12.50 2.52 -10.44
C CYS A 6 13.53 3.54 -10.92
N HIS A 7 13.57 4.70 -10.26
CA HIS A 7 14.51 5.79 -10.56
C HIS A 7 15.17 6.37 -9.30
N GLY A 8 14.96 5.76 -8.13
CA GLY A 8 15.70 6.05 -6.89
C GLY A 8 15.48 7.44 -6.27
N LYS A 9 14.53 8.23 -6.79
CA LYS A 9 14.19 9.55 -6.24
C LYS A 9 13.27 9.41 -5.03
N ALA A 10 13.17 10.46 -4.23
CA ALA A 10 12.47 10.46 -2.94
C ALA A 10 11.02 9.92 -3.02
N ASN A 11 10.28 10.21 -4.10
CA ASN A 11 8.91 9.72 -4.33
C ASN A 11 8.80 8.20 -4.63
N GLN A 12 9.91 7.45 -4.58
CA GLN A 12 9.95 5.99 -4.67
C GLN A 12 10.77 5.36 -3.53
N ARG A 13 11.09 6.13 -2.48
CA ARG A 13 11.74 5.63 -1.27
C ARG A 13 10.68 5.44 -0.21
N PHE A 14 10.37 4.18 0.07
CA PHE A 14 9.35 3.78 1.03
C PHE A 14 10.00 3.19 2.26
N GLU A 15 9.58 3.65 3.44
CA GLU A 15 10.12 3.21 4.72
C GLU A 15 9.02 2.59 5.56
N PHE A 16 9.28 1.40 6.11
CA PHE A 16 8.34 0.74 7.00
C PHE A 16 8.68 1.12 8.45
N VAL A 17 7.82 1.90 9.11
CA VAL A 17 8.07 2.47 10.45
C VAL A 17 6.80 2.37 11.29
N ASN A 18 6.85 1.68 12.43
CA ASN A 18 5.73 1.53 13.38
C ASN A 18 4.41 1.13 12.70
N SER A 19 4.46 0.06 11.88
CA SER A 19 3.32 -0.43 11.08
C SER A 19 2.79 0.53 10.01
N GLN A 20 3.45 1.66 9.77
CA GLN A 20 3.14 2.57 8.68
C GLN A 20 4.17 2.47 7.56
N ILE A 21 3.74 2.69 6.31
CA ILE A 21 4.64 2.83 5.16
C ILE A 21 4.76 4.31 4.84
N LYS A 22 5.93 4.90 5.07
CA LYS A 22 6.21 6.32 4.89
C LYS A 22 6.89 6.59 3.54
N VAL A 23 6.50 7.69 2.91
CA VAL A 23 7.13 8.22 1.69
C VAL A 23 6.97 9.74 1.68
N ASN A 24 8.05 10.48 1.45
CA ASN A 24 8.06 11.95 1.44
C ASN A 24 7.37 12.59 2.67
N GLY A 25 7.54 12.02 3.87
CA GLY A 25 6.91 12.51 5.11
C GLY A 25 5.41 12.25 5.23
N GLN A 26 4.79 11.56 4.26
CA GLN A 26 3.41 11.11 4.28
C GLN A 26 3.33 9.59 4.50
N CYS A 27 2.14 9.09 4.83
CA CYS A 27 1.88 7.68 5.04
C CYS A 27 1.03 7.10 3.91
N LEU A 28 1.31 5.86 3.54
CA LEU A 28 0.49 5.06 2.65
C LEU A 28 -0.86 4.79 3.32
N ASP A 29 -1.95 5.11 2.62
CA ASP A 29 -3.28 5.26 3.22
C ASP A 29 -4.35 4.66 2.31
N VAL A 30 -5.27 3.86 2.89
CA VAL A 30 -6.48 3.41 2.21
C VAL A 30 -7.51 4.54 2.23
N GLY A 31 -7.70 5.18 1.07
CA GLY A 31 -8.47 6.41 0.95
C GLY A 31 -9.91 6.29 1.42
N GLY A 32 -10.29 7.14 2.37
CA GLY A 32 -11.63 7.19 2.94
C GLY A 32 -12.01 5.93 3.72
N GLU A 33 -11.02 5.19 4.24
CA GLU A 33 -11.21 3.98 5.06
C GLU A 33 -12.03 2.88 4.36
N ARG A 34 -12.09 2.94 3.02
CA ARG A 34 -12.87 1.99 2.22
C ARG A 34 -12.24 0.61 2.27
N GLN A 35 -13.03 -0.39 2.64
CA GLN A 35 -12.55 -1.78 2.77
C GLN A 35 -12.92 -2.66 1.58
N ASN A 36 -13.68 -2.14 0.61
CA ASN A 36 -14.06 -2.90 -0.58
C ASN A 36 -12.86 -3.10 -1.52
N ASP A 37 -12.93 -4.15 -2.33
CA ASP A 37 -11.95 -4.39 -3.39
C ASP A 37 -11.85 -3.20 -4.34
N GLY A 38 -10.63 -2.84 -4.72
CA GLY A 38 -10.35 -1.66 -5.53
C GLY A 38 -10.35 -0.34 -4.77
N ALA A 39 -10.48 -0.36 -3.43
CA ALA A 39 -10.27 0.85 -2.63
C ALA A 39 -8.86 1.40 -2.87
N LYS A 40 -8.78 2.68 -3.24
CA LYS A 40 -7.55 3.31 -3.71
C LYS A 40 -6.58 3.51 -2.56
N VAL A 41 -5.31 3.24 -2.83
CA VAL A 41 -4.22 3.57 -1.92
C VAL A 41 -3.54 4.86 -2.37
N ILE A 42 -3.45 5.80 -1.44
CA ILE A 42 -2.93 7.16 -1.62
C ILE A 42 -1.79 7.43 -0.63
N THR A 43 -1.19 8.62 -0.72
CA THR A 43 -0.42 9.19 0.39
C THR A 43 -1.28 10.20 1.10
N TYR A 44 -1.23 10.19 2.43
CA TYR A 44 -1.93 11.16 3.25
C TYR A 44 -1.08 11.55 4.46
N ARG A 45 -1.46 12.63 5.14
CA ARG A 45 -0.80 13.05 6.37
C ARG A 45 -0.83 11.89 7.36
N CYS A 46 0.31 11.55 7.95
CA CYS A 46 0.36 10.50 8.96
C CYS A 46 -0.47 10.90 10.18
N HIS A 47 -1.46 10.09 10.53
CA HIS A 47 -2.32 10.28 11.70
C HIS A 47 -2.49 9.00 12.53
N GLY A 48 -1.93 7.87 12.08
CA GLY A 48 -1.89 6.62 12.86
C GLY A 48 -3.19 5.82 12.85
N GLY A 49 -4.20 6.23 12.08
CA GLY A 49 -5.44 5.47 11.92
C GLY A 49 -5.23 4.12 11.24
N GLU A 50 -6.14 3.18 11.46
CA GLU A 50 -6.06 1.81 10.94
C GLU A 50 -5.91 1.73 9.41
N ASN A 51 -6.48 2.68 8.68
CA ASN A 51 -6.32 2.81 7.23
C ASN A 51 -4.89 3.16 6.77
N GLN A 52 -4.00 3.53 7.70
CA GLN A 52 -2.56 3.77 7.48
C GLN A 52 -1.67 2.67 8.07
N GLN A 53 -2.28 1.63 8.64
CA GLN A 53 -1.55 0.51 9.24
C GLN A 53 -1.46 -0.64 8.24
N TRP A 54 -0.25 -1.16 8.11
CA TRP A 54 0.14 -2.21 7.20
C TRP A 54 1.00 -3.23 7.95
N PHE A 55 1.04 -4.46 7.46
CA PHE A 55 1.98 -5.47 7.92
C PHE A 55 2.52 -6.29 6.74
N ARG A 56 3.72 -6.84 6.90
CA ARG A 56 4.34 -7.75 5.93
C ARG A 56 3.90 -9.17 6.24
N ASP A 57 3.50 -9.90 5.21
CA ASP A 57 3.08 -11.31 5.27
C ASP A 57 3.78 -12.05 4.12
N GLY A 58 4.99 -12.52 4.36
CA GLY A 58 5.90 -13.00 3.32
C GLY A 58 6.21 -11.91 2.28
N GLN A 59 5.84 -12.15 1.02
CA GLN A 59 5.98 -11.18 -0.08
C GLN A 59 4.78 -10.24 -0.18
N GLN A 60 3.74 -10.42 0.62
CA GLN A 60 2.56 -9.56 0.61
C GLN A 60 2.71 -8.41 1.61
N ILE A 61 2.10 -7.28 1.28
CA ILE A 61 1.86 -6.18 2.21
C ILE A 61 0.35 -6.13 2.40
N ARG A 62 -0.12 -6.21 3.65
CA ARG A 62 -1.55 -6.31 3.96
C ARG A 62 -2.00 -5.13 4.80
N SER A 63 -3.21 -4.65 4.53
CA SER A 63 -3.88 -3.61 5.31
C SER A 63 -4.31 -4.19 6.66
N SER A 64 -3.89 -3.59 7.77
CA SER A 64 -4.31 -4.02 9.11
C SER A 64 -5.80 -3.84 9.32
N MET A 65 -6.39 -2.80 8.72
CA MET A 65 -7.83 -2.50 8.79
C MET A 65 -8.73 -3.59 8.17
N SER A 66 -8.33 -4.18 7.05
CA SER A 66 -9.21 -5.06 6.24
C SER A 66 -8.66 -6.46 6.01
N GLY A 67 -7.40 -6.73 6.35
CA GLY A 67 -6.68 -7.96 6.02
C GLY A 67 -6.42 -8.14 4.52
N LYS A 68 -6.80 -7.18 3.66
CA LYS A 68 -6.62 -7.24 2.21
C LYS A 68 -5.19 -6.90 1.79
N CYS A 69 -4.78 -7.41 0.64
CA CYS A 69 -3.45 -7.23 0.09
C CYS A 69 -3.36 -5.91 -0.67
N LEU A 70 -2.22 -5.21 -0.53
CA LEU A 70 -1.80 -4.17 -1.44
C LEU A 70 -1.66 -4.79 -2.84
N ASP A 71 -2.20 -4.13 -3.85
CA ASP A 71 -2.33 -4.67 -5.20
C ASP A 71 -2.01 -3.60 -6.25
N ILE A 72 -1.16 -3.94 -7.22
CA ILE A 72 -0.86 -3.13 -8.41
C ILE A 72 -1.24 -3.84 -9.71
N GLY A 73 -1.88 -5.00 -9.67
CA GLY A 73 -2.21 -5.81 -10.84
C GLY A 73 -3.63 -5.57 -11.37
N LYS A 74 -4.60 -5.29 -10.49
CA LYS A 74 -6.03 -5.25 -10.89
C LYS A 74 -6.53 -3.87 -11.34
N GLN A 75 -5.78 -2.80 -11.02
CA GLN A 75 -6.13 -1.42 -11.38
C GLN A 75 -5.12 -0.82 -12.37
N GLY A 76 -4.53 -1.66 -13.21
CA GLY A 76 -3.51 -1.29 -14.20
C GLY A 76 -2.17 -0.98 -13.53
N ASN A 77 -1.85 0.30 -13.34
CA ASN A 77 -0.66 0.74 -12.62
C ASN A 77 -1.00 1.45 -11.30
N LYS A 78 -2.26 1.46 -10.86
CA LYS A 78 -2.67 2.14 -9.63
C LYS A 78 -2.64 1.18 -8.44
N LEU A 79 -2.15 1.67 -7.31
CA LEU A 79 -2.20 0.94 -6.05
C LEU A 79 -3.62 0.94 -5.47
N ALA A 80 -4.09 -0.24 -5.09
CA ALA A 80 -5.36 -0.47 -4.41
C ALA A 80 -5.22 -1.60 -3.38
N ILE A 81 -6.27 -1.84 -2.60
CA ILE A 81 -6.40 -3.09 -1.83
C ILE A 81 -7.36 -4.06 -2.51
N TYR A 82 -7.05 -5.35 -2.45
CA TYR A 82 -7.88 -6.44 -2.96
C TYR A 82 -7.80 -7.66 -2.07
N GLN A 83 -8.77 -8.55 -2.18
CA GLN A 83 -8.64 -9.90 -1.64
C GLN A 83 -7.30 -10.54 -2.04
N CYS A 84 -6.63 -11.12 -1.06
CA CYS A 84 -5.35 -11.78 -1.28
C CYS A 84 -5.54 -13.03 -2.13
N ASP A 85 -4.89 -13.08 -3.29
CA ASP A 85 -4.98 -14.17 -4.27
C ASP A 85 -3.62 -14.75 -4.66
N GLY A 86 -2.53 -14.21 -4.09
CA GLY A 86 -1.17 -14.67 -4.36
C GLY A 86 -0.63 -14.27 -5.73
N SER A 87 -1.38 -13.47 -6.50
CA SER A 87 -0.95 -12.99 -7.81
C SER A 87 0.33 -12.16 -7.73
N ARG A 88 1.04 -12.08 -8.86
CA ARG A 88 2.27 -11.29 -8.97
C ARG A 88 2.07 -9.82 -8.58
N GLY A 89 0.87 -9.27 -8.83
CA GLY A 89 0.51 -7.89 -8.49
C GLY A 89 0.40 -7.62 -6.99
N GLN A 90 0.42 -8.66 -6.15
CA GLN A 90 0.37 -8.59 -4.69
C GLN A 90 1.70 -8.98 -4.03
N GLN A 91 2.75 -9.20 -4.83
CA GLN A 91 4.07 -9.58 -4.36
C GLN A 91 5.03 -8.39 -4.47
N PHE A 92 5.55 -7.93 -3.33
CA PHE A 92 6.46 -6.79 -3.23
C PHE A 92 7.82 -7.25 -2.71
N PHE A 93 8.87 -6.65 -3.26
CA PHE A 93 10.26 -6.89 -2.93
C PHE A 93 10.82 -5.58 -2.37
N TYR A 94 11.65 -5.70 -1.34
CA TYR A 94 12.20 -4.59 -0.59
C TYR A 94 13.72 -4.68 -0.53
#